data_AF-A0A6B2V1Q0-F1
#
_entry.id   AF-A0A6B2V1Q0-F1
#
_cell.length_a   1.000
_cell.length_b   1.000
_cell.length_c   1.000
_cell.angle_alpha   90.00
_cell.angle_beta   90.00
_cell.angle_gamma   90.00
#
_symmetry.space_group_name_H-M   'P 1'
#
loop_
_entity.id
_entity.type
_entity.pdbx_description
1 polymer ?
#
loop_
_entity_poly.entity_id
_entity_poly.type
_entity_poly.pdbx_seq_one_letter_code
_entity_poly.pdbx_strand_id
1 'polypeptide(L)' 'LRPLLTTRYPGLPALDRRLERAAALLDGFRHGARWTPLTRLSRAQRERIDAAFGDLVERLSSVATLCAPRRT' A
#
# COMPACT_ATOMS: atom_id res chain seq x y z
N LEU A 1 9.71 13.21 -1.57
CA LEU A 1 8.42 13.04 -2.28
C LEU A 1 7.23 13.68 -1.55
N ARG A 2 7.02 13.40 -0.25
CA ARG A 2 5.82 13.84 0.49
C ARG A 2 5.42 15.32 0.33
N PRO A 3 6.36 16.30 0.43
CA PRO A 3 6.02 17.72 0.23
C PRO A 3 5.48 18.07 -1.16
N LEU A 4 5.81 17.30 -2.20
CA LEU A 4 5.29 17.49 -3.55
C LEU A 4 3.88 16.92 -3.69
N LEU A 5 3.61 15.77 -3.07
CA LEU A 5 2.30 15.13 -3.15
C LEU A 5 1.25 15.86 -2.33
N THR A 6 1.63 16.45 -1.19
CA THR A 6 0.70 17.23 -0.36
C THR A 6 0.08 18.40 -1.10
N THR A 7 0.77 18.96 -2.10
CA THR A 7 0.25 20.07 -2.92
C THR A 7 -0.48 19.59 -4.17
N ARG A 8 -0.10 18.44 -4.74
CA ARG A 8 -0.56 17.98 -6.07
C ARG A 8 -1.56 16.82 -6.03
N TYR A 9 -1.71 16.15 -4.90
CA TYR A 9 -2.55 14.96 -4.76
C TYR A 9 -3.54 15.11 -3.60
N PRO A 10 -4.74 15.65 -3.85
CA PRO A 10 -5.78 15.79 -2.82
C PRO A 10 -6.17 14.45 -2.15
N GLY A 11 -5.99 13.34 -2.87
CA GLY A 11 -6.22 11.98 -2.36
C GLY A 11 -5.18 11.46 -1.36
N LEU A 12 -4.10 12.21 -1.10
CA LEU A 12 -2.98 11.75 -0.26
C LEU A 12 -3.40 11.26 1.14
N PRO A 13 -4.27 11.96 1.90
CA PRO A 13 -4.69 11.47 3.22
C PRO A 13 -5.48 10.15 3.18
N ALA A 14 -6.16 9.87 2.06
CA ALA A 14 -6.88 8.62 1.87
C ALA A 14 -5.94 7.47 1.43
N LEU A 15 -4.84 7.79 0.76
CA LEU A 15 -3.76 6.86 0.43
C LEU A 15 -2.96 6.50 1.68
N ASP A 16 -2.59 7.49 2.51
CA ASP A 16 -1.86 7.27 3.77
C ASP A 16 -2.63 6.31 4.70
N ARG A 17 -3.94 6.56 4.90
CA ARG A 17 -4.80 5.65 5.68
C ARG A 17 -4.93 4.24 5.09
N ARG A 18 -4.72 4.07 3.78
CA ARG A 18 -4.71 2.72 3.16
C ARG A 18 -3.37 2.03 3.39
N LEU A 19 -2.26 2.76 3.26
CA LEU A 19 -0.93 2.26 3.60
C LEU A 19 -0.85 1.80 5.06
N GLU A 20 -1.37 2.60 5.99
CA GLU A 20 -1.43 2.25 7.41
C GLU A 20 -2.26 0.97 7.65
N ARG A 21 -3.42 0.85 7.01
CA ARG A 21 -4.25 -0.35 7.11
C ARG A 21 -3.59 -1.60 6.50
N ALA A 22 -2.89 -1.45 5.38
CA ALA A 22 -2.14 -2.54 4.76
C ALA A 22 -0.95 -2.97 5.64
N ALA A 23 -0.23 -2.01 6.23
CA ALA A 23 0.84 -2.27 7.18
C ALA A 23 0.31 -3.01 8.43
N ALA A 24 -0.79 -2.53 9.02
CA ALA A 24 -1.42 -3.18 10.18
C ALA A 24 -1.92 -4.60 9.86
N LEU A 25 -2.46 -4.82 8.65
CA LEU A 25 -2.83 -6.16 8.18
C LEU A 25 -1.62 -7.09 8.15
N LEU A 26 -0.51 -6.64 7.57
CA LEU A 26 0.72 -7.41 7.53
C LEU A 26 1.27 -7.65 8.94
N ASP A 27 1.37 -6.62 9.77
CA ASP A 27 1.86 -6.75 11.15
C ASP A 27 1.10 -7.80 11.98
N GLY A 28 -0.17 -8.06 11.67
CA GLY A 28 -0.94 -9.16 12.28
C GLY A 28 -0.37 -10.57 12.02
N PHE A 29 0.46 -10.74 11.00
CA PHE A 29 1.18 -11.98 10.66
C PHE A 29 2.62 -11.99 11.17
N ARG A 30 3.06 -10.94 11.86
CA ARG A 30 4.41 -10.83 12.44
C ARG A 30 4.41 -11.37 13.87
N HIS A 31 5.40 -12.21 14.15
CA HIS A 31 5.66 -12.83 15.44
C HIS A 31 7.08 -12.48 15.88
N GLY A 32 7.21 -11.36 16.60
CA GLY A 32 8.51 -10.79 16.96
C GLY A 32 9.31 -10.38 15.72
N ALA A 33 10.47 -11.01 15.51
CA ALA A 33 11.32 -10.78 14.34
C ALA A 33 10.97 -11.68 13.13
N ARG A 34 9.97 -12.55 13.25
CA ARG A 34 9.59 -13.52 12.21
C ARG A 34 8.23 -13.20 11.62
N TRP A 35 8.02 -13.61 10.39
CA TRP A 35 6.74 -13.52 9.69
C TRP A 35 6.12 -14.90 9.57
N THR A 36 4.78 -14.95 9.49
CA THR A 36 4.07 -16.17 9.13
C THR A 36 4.50 -16.61 7.73
N PRO A 37 5.02 -17.84 7.55
CA PRO A 37 5.37 -18.34 6.23
C PRO A 37 4.17 -18.39 5.29
N LEU A 38 4.38 -18.12 4.00
CA LEU A 38 3.30 -18.13 3.00
C LEU A 38 2.55 -19.46 2.96
N THR A 39 3.24 -20.59 3.15
CA THR A 39 2.65 -21.94 3.19
C THR A 39 1.73 -22.16 4.39
N ARG A 40 1.85 -21.33 5.43
CA ARG A 40 1.00 -21.37 6.64
C ARG A 40 -0.16 -20.38 6.60
N LEU A 41 -0.22 -19.53 5.57
CA LEU A 41 -1.39 -18.70 5.35
C LEU A 41 -2.53 -19.54 4.76
N SER A 42 -3.74 -19.32 5.24
CA SER A 42 -4.93 -19.83 4.57
C SER A 42 -5.15 -19.10 3.25
N ARG A 43 -5.95 -19.70 2.37
CA ARG A 43 -6.34 -19.06 1.11
C ARG A 43 -7.05 -17.71 1.36
N ALA A 44 -7.98 -17.68 2.30
CA ALA A 44 -8.71 -16.46 2.65
C ALA A 44 -7.78 -15.34 3.18
N GLN A 45 -6.74 -15.69 3.93
CA GLN A 45 -5.73 -14.72 4.37
C GLN A 45 -4.94 -14.15 3.18
N ARG A 46 -4.54 -15.00 2.23
CA ARG A 46 -3.88 -14.56 0.99
C ARG A 46 -4.79 -13.64 0.16
N GLU A 47 -6.04 -14.03 -0.07
CA GLU A 47 -7.01 -13.23 -0.81
C GLU A 47 -7.26 -11.86 -0.16
N ARG A 48 -7.29 -11.80 1.18
CA ARG A 48 -7.41 -10.53 1.90
C ARG A 48 -6.19 -9.63 1.73
N ILE A 49 -4.99 -10.21 1.76
CA ILE A 49 -3.74 -9.48 1.49
C ILE A 49 -3.76 -8.96 0.04
N ASP A 50 -4.02 -9.84 -0.93
CA ASP A 50 -4.06 -9.48 -2.35
C ASP A 50 -5.07 -8.38 -2.65
N ALA A 51 -6.28 -8.45 -2.06
CA ALA A 51 -7.29 -7.41 -2.22
C ALA A 51 -6.82 -6.05 -1.65
N ALA A 52 -6.16 -6.05 -0.49
CA ALA A 52 -5.65 -4.82 0.12
C ALA A 52 -4.53 -4.18 -0.71
N PHE A 53 -3.62 -5.01 -1.26
CA PHE A 53 -2.50 -4.51 -2.08
C PHE A 53 -2.93 -4.18 -3.51
N GLY A 54 -3.94 -4.84 -4.07
CA GLY A 54 -4.52 -4.52 -5.37
C GLY A 54 -5.08 -3.09 -5.43
N ASP A 55 -5.98 -2.70 -4.50
CA ASP A 55 -6.51 -1.32 -4.43
C ASP A 55 -5.39 -0.30 -4.16
N LEU A 56 -4.35 -0.68 -3.43
CA LEU A 56 -3.24 0.21 -3.12
C LEU A 56 -2.35 0.49 -4.34
N VAL A 57 -2.00 -0.55 -5.11
CA VAL A 57 -1.17 -0.42 -6.32
C VAL A 57 -1.84 0.47 -7.36
N GLU A 58 -3.14 0.31 -7.59
CA GLU A 58 -3.91 1.16 -8.50
C GLU A 58 -3.80 2.65 -8.14
N ARG A 59 -3.84 2.98 -6.85
CA ARG A 59 -3.72 4.37 -6.37
C ARG A 59 -2.30 4.90 -6.43
N LEU A 60 -1.31 4.04 -6.18
CA LEU A 60 0.10 4.40 -6.31
C LEU A 60 0.49 4.64 -7.77
N SER A 61 -0.19 4.02 -8.75
CA SER A 61 0.01 4.32 -10.16
C SER A 61 -0.26 5.80 -10.48
N SER A 62 -1.31 6.38 -9.88
CA SER A 62 -1.64 7.81 -10.05
C SER A 62 -0.54 8.72 -9.49
N VAL A 63 0.07 8.32 -8.37
CA VAL A 63 1.22 9.03 -7.78
C VAL A 63 2.43 8.97 -8.71
N ALA A 64 2.70 7.82 -9.33
CA ALA A 64 3.79 7.67 -10.30
C ALA A 64 3.62 8.62 -11.49
N THR A 65 2.40 8.73 -12.04
CA THR A 65 2.08 9.68 -13.12
C THR A 65 2.31 11.13 -12.72
N LEU A 66 1.96 11.53 -11.48
CA LEU A 66 2.19 12.89 -10.98
C LEU A 66 3.69 13.20 -10.78
N CYS A 67 4.51 12.17 -10.57
CA CYS A 67 5.96 12.29 -10.39
C CYS A 67 6.74 12.16 -11.70
N ALA A 68 6.08 11.82 -12.82
CA ALA A 68 6.74 11.68 -14.10
C ALA A 68 7.30 13.05 -14.56
N PRO A 69 8.57 13.11 -15.03
CA PRO A 69 9.12 14.32 -15.61
C PRO A 69 8.29 14.75 -16.81
N ARG A 70 7.84 16.01 -16.83
CA ARG A 70 7.16 16.57 -18.00
C ARG A 70 8.25 16.88 -19.03
N ARG A 71 8.33 16.11 -20.13
CA ARG A 71 9.14 16.52 -21.29
C ARG A 71 8.40 17.68 -21.95
N THR A 72 8.99 18.86 -21.86
CA THR A 72 8.57 20.08 -22.55
C THR A 72 9.49 20.34 -23.72
#